data_AF-A0AA35JWG5-F1
#
_entry.id   AF-A0AA35JWG5-F1
#
_cell.length_a   1.000
_cell.length_b   1.000
_cell.length_c   1.000
_cell.angle_alpha   90.00
_cell.angle_beta   90.00
_cell.angle_gamma   90.00
#
_symmetry.space_group_name_H-M   'P 1'
#
loop_
_entity.id
_entity.type
_entity.pdbx_description
1 polymer ?
#
loop_
_entity_poly.entity_id
_entity_poly.type
_entity_poly.pdbx_seq_one_letter_code
_entity_poly.pdbx_strand_id
1 'polypeptide(L)'
;MGYKRVSLRGGLRGGAAAVHCGSRRSRSVGCEEAGSFVRGLFPGAQFQSRDRTVERERSPLWAASQSLLSVEPRSPCDGEVQDAFRAMLLKPQSRIQVMEGAKHNLPDRAALKAANAIRDLAEGLTAGDLLLVLISGGGSALLPAPIPPVTLEEKETITRLLASKGATIHELNTIRKALSLLKGGGLARAAYPAQVLSLILSDVIGDPLDIIASGPTVASSHSTQDCFHILTRYNMLDTLPQSVQTVLSGSATGHNTPKDYSHVFNVVIGSNRLALEEARCQAEELGYLTLVLSDAVCGEVSTVARLYSLLIQLICLSTARGARTDLLKDKVEAALSGLEAQLAIPGLNCTHALKALQESQAGRPVCLLAGGETTVQLRGSGKGGRNQELALRVALELHRAKSTEAGSFLEKYEIMFLSGGTDGQDGPTEAAGAFSSQELVREAEQEGFNVETFLSNNDSYTFFTEFQKGRHLLMTGLTGTNVMDVHAILIRAKGG
;
A
#
# COMPACT_ATOMS: atom_id res chain seq x y z
N MET A 1 2.93 34.21 25.77
CA MET A 1 2.81 34.43 24.31
C MET A 1 2.43 33.09 23.68
N GLY A 2 1.26 33.03 23.05
CA GLY A 2 0.59 31.79 22.67
C GLY A 2 1.13 31.20 21.37
N TYR A 3 1.34 29.89 21.35
CA TYR A 3 1.75 29.12 20.18
C TYR A 3 0.51 28.43 19.58
N LYS A 4 0.36 28.49 18.24
CA LYS A 4 -0.67 27.76 17.48
C LYS A 4 0.01 26.60 16.74
N ARG A 5 -0.60 25.41 16.71
CA ARG A 5 -0.09 24.19 16.05
C ARG A 5 -1.26 23.46 15.39
N VAL A 6 -1.10 22.90 14.18
CA VAL A 6 -2.23 22.32 13.40
C VAL A 6 -1.90 20.91 12.90
N SER A 7 -2.77 19.95 13.19
CA SER A 7 -2.76 18.57 12.69
C SER A 7 -4.13 18.27 12.08
N LEU A 8 -4.13 17.62 10.91
CA LEU A 8 -5.34 17.24 10.18
C LEU A 8 -5.63 15.76 10.38
N ARG A 9 -6.91 15.43 10.59
CA ARG A 9 -7.46 14.07 10.66
C ARG A 9 -8.50 13.85 9.56
N GLY A 10 -8.62 12.64 9.03
CA GLY A 10 -9.55 12.29 7.93
C GLY A 10 -9.98 10.82 8.00
N GLY A 11 -11.23 10.51 7.71
CA GLY A 11 -11.80 9.24 8.14
C GLY A 11 -11.54 7.95 7.35
N LEU A 12 -11.12 6.83 7.99
CA LEU A 12 -11.72 5.45 7.89
C LEU A 12 -11.71 4.64 9.24
N ARG A 13 -12.72 3.77 9.45
CA ARG A 13 -12.99 3.00 10.70
C ARG A 13 -11.76 2.16 11.07
N GLY A 14 -11.46 2.00 12.36
CA GLY A 14 -10.24 1.33 12.81
C GLY A 14 -10.38 0.73 14.21
N GLY A 15 -10.31 -0.59 14.33
CA GLY A 15 -10.14 -1.31 15.60
C GLY A 15 -9.08 -2.38 15.38
N ALA A 16 -8.09 -2.45 16.26
CA ALA A 16 -7.11 -3.53 16.22
C ALA A 16 -7.84 -4.85 16.51
N ALA A 17 -7.77 -5.84 15.63
CA ALA A 17 -8.26 -7.17 15.99
C ALA A 17 -7.07 -8.03 16.40
N ALA A 18 -7.16 -8.63 17.58
CA ALA A 18 -6.31 -9.75 17.93
C ALA A 18 -6.54 -10.87 16.91
N VAL A 19 -5.47 -11.35 16.27
CA VAL A 19 -5.50 -12.49 15.35
C VAL A 19 -5.90 -13.73 16.13
N HIS A 20 -7.19 -14.08 16.08
CA HIS A 20 -7.75 -15.29 16.67
C HIS A 20 -7.80 -16.39 15.60
N CYS A 21 -6.76 -17.23 15.55
CA CYS A 21 -6.82 -18.48 14.81
C CYS A 21 -7.65 -19.48 15.64
N GLY A 22 -8.85 -19.81 15.19
CA GLY A 22 -9.78 -20.68 15.92
C GLY A 22 -9.23 -22.09 16.14
N SER A 23 -8.70 -22.36 17.33
CA SER A 23 -8.26 -23.70 17.72
C SER A 23 -9.46 -24.58 18.09
N ARG A 24 -9.94 -25.41 17.17
CA ARG A 24 -10.59 -26.69 17.51
C ARG A 24 -10.04 -27.81 16.64
N ARG A 25 -9.01 -28.48 17.17
CA ARG A 25 -8.52 -29.83 16.83
C ARG A 25 -8.78 -30.31 15.39
N SER A 26 -7.92 -29.90 14.47
CA SER A 26 -7.55 -30.73 13.31
C SER A 26 -6.07 -30.51 13.04
N ARG A 27 -5.28 -31.59 13.05
CA ARG A 27 -3.83 -31.56 12.84
C ARG A 27 -3.53 -31.16 11.39
N SER A 28 -3.19 -29.90 11.17
CA SER A 28 -2.51 -29.43 9.94
C SER A 28 -1.44 -28.42 10.37
N VAL A 29 -0.18 -28.86 10.37
CA VAL A 29 0.99 -28.08 10.85
C VAL A 29 1.14 -26.74 10.11
N GLY A 30 0.67 -26.63 8.86
CA GLY A 30 0.77 -25.40 8.06
C GLY A 30 -0.04 -24.19 8.56
N CYS A 31 -1.22 -24.37 9.16
CA CYS A 31 -2.05 -23.23 9.58
C CYS A 31 -1.46 -22.48 10.80
N GLU A 32 -0.78 -23.19 11.70
CA GLU A 32 -0.16 -22.59 12.89
C GLU A 32 1.09 -21.76 12.53
N GLU A 33 1.91 -22.25 11.58
CA GLU A 33 3.08 -21.52 11.07
C GLU A 33 2.68 -20.28 10.25
N ALA A 34 1.66 -20.40 9.39
CA ALA A 34 1.09 -19.24 8.68
C ALA A 34 0.58 -18.17 9.65
N GLY A 35 -0.07 -18.59 10.75
CA GLY A 35 -0.52 -17.68 11.81
C GLY A 35 0.63 -16.98 12.56
N SER A 36 1.75 -17.67 12.81
CA SER A 36 2.96 -17.06 13.39
C SER A 36 3.64 -16.09 12.42
N PHE A 37 3.70 -16.45 11.14
CA PHE A 37 4.27 -15.63 10.08
C PHE A 37 3.50 -14.32 9.88
N VAL A 38 2.16 -14.40 9.86
CA VAL A 38 1.27 -13.22 9.80
C VAL A 38 1.48 -12.27 10.97
N ARG A 39 1.72 -12.79 12.19
CA ARG A 39 2.03 -11.93 13.34
C ARG A 39 3.35 -11.18 13.17
N GLY A 40 4.32 -11.77 12.47
CA GLY A 40 5.59 -11.12 12.10
C GLY A 40 5.45 -10.15 10.91
N LEU A 41 4.52 -10.37 9.98
CA LEU A 41 4.23 -9.47 8.85
C LEU A 41 3.52 -8.18 9.28
N PHE A 42 2.75 -8.22 10.37
CA PHE A 42 1.99 -7.09 10.90
C PHE A 42 2.35 -6.78 12.36
N PRO A 43 3.62 -6.43 12.68
CA PRO A 43 4.00 -6.14 14.03
C PRO A 43 3.40 -4.80 14.46
N GLY A 44 2.61 -4.82 15.54
CA GLY A 44 2.21 -3.61 16.26
C GLY A 44 3.46 -2.93 16.81
N ALA A 45 3.86 -1.82 16.21
CA ALA A 45 5.05 -1.07 16.56
C ALA A 45 5.09 -0.73 18.06
N GLN A 46 6.01 -1.35 18.82
CA GLN A 46 6.37 -0.93 20.18
C GLN A 46 7.60 -0.04 20.11
N PHE A 47 7.39 1.28 20.21
CA PHE A 47 8.47 2.23 20.50
C PHE A 47 8.79 2.20 22.00
N GLN A 48 9.94 1.65 22.39
CA GLN A 48 10.52 1.88 23.71
C GLN A 48 11.30 3.20 23.70
N SER A 49 10.75 4.24 24.34
CA SER A 49 11.51 5.45 24.65
C SER A 49 12.52 5.16 25.76
N ARG A 50 13.81 5.16 25.43
CA ARG A 50 14.86 5.33 26.44
C ARG A 50 15.13 6.82 26.61
N ASP A 51 14.70 7.33 27.76
CA ASP A 51 14.98 8.69 28.23
C ASP A 51 16.49 8.94 28.29
N ARG A 52 16.92 10.04 27.65
CA ARG A 52 17.70 11.14 28.26
C ARG A 52 18.13 12.11 27.16
N THR A 53 17.37 13.18 26.98
CA THR A 53 17.85 14.37 26.28
C THR A 53 17.44 15.59 27.07
N VAL A 54 18.45 16.33 27.51
CA VAL A 54 18.36 17.56 28.28
C VAL A 54 17.54 18.60 27.51
N GLU A 55 16.39 18.99 28.06
CA GLU A 55 15.55 20.07 27.54
C GLU A 55 16.32 21.40 27.62
N ARG A 56 16.66 21.95 26.46
CA ARG A 56 16.88 23.39 26.29
C ARG A 56 15.73 23.95 25.48
N GLU A 57 15.06 24.94 26.06
CA GLU A 57 13.87 25.63 25.56
C GLU A 57 14.04 26.12 24.11
N ARG A 58 13.36 25.45 23.16
CA ARG A 58 12.75 25.98 21.92
C ARG A 58 11.93 24.85 21.30
N SER A 59 10.59 24.95 21.40
CA SER A 59 9.70 23.86 20.98
C SER A 59 9.56 23.81 19.45
N PRO A 60 9.74 22.64 18.79
CA PRO A 60 9.44 22.48 17.37
C PRO A 60 7.94 22.68 17.08
N LEU A 61 7.63 23.22 15.89
CA LEU A 61 6.27 23.43 15.39
C LEU A 61 5.90 22.29 14.43
N TRP A 62 4.66 21.81 14.50
CA TRP A 62 4.20 20.57 13.87
C TRP A 62 3.07 20.88 12.89
N ALA A 63 3.19 20.39 11.65
CA ALA A 63 2.11 20.29 10.68
C ALA A 63 1.94 18.81 10.32
N ALA A 64 0.73 18.26 10.46
CA ALA A 64 0.48 16.86 10.11
C ALA A 64 -0.74 16.77 9.20
N SER A 65 -0.66 15.96 8.15
CA SER A 65 -1.83 15.47 7.42
C SER A 65 -1.95 13.98 7.68
N GLN A 66 -2.90 13.60 8.54
CA GLN A 66 -3.26 12.21 8.79
C GLN A 66 -4.71 11.97 8.37
N SER A 67 -4.99 10.76 7.90
CA SER A 67 -6.35 10.23 7.80
C SER A 67 -6.58 9.17 8.90
N LEU A 68 -7.24 9.52 10.01
CA LEU A 68 -7.88 8.59 10.96
C LEU A 68 -9.38 8.96 11.18
N LEU A 69 -10.32 8.00 11.15
CA LEU A 69 -11.74 8.21 11.56
C LEU A 69 -11.93 7.85 13.03
N SER A 70 -12.88 8.56 13.64
CA SER A 70 -13.44 8.26 14.96
C SER A 70 -14.66 7.33 14.83
N VAL A 71 -14.69 6.18 15.51
CA VAL A 71 -15.93 5.42 15.80
C VAL A 71 -15.82 4.70 17.16
N GLU A 72 -16.87 4.80 17.97
CA GLU A 72 -17.08 4.01 19.20
C GLU A 72 -17.42 2.53 18.87
N PRO A 73 -16.85 1.55 19.59
CA PRO A 73 -17.00 0.13 19.27
C PRO A 73 -18.47 -0.34 19.43
N ARG A 74 -19.03 -0.96 18.38
CA ARG A 74 -20.37 -1.58 18.39
C ARG A 74 -20.37 -3.09 18.69
N SER A 75 -19.21 -3.67 18.96
CA SER A 75 -19.04 -5.05 19.41
C SER A 75 -18.03 -5.08 20.55
N PRO A 76 -18.15 -6.03 21.49
CA PRO A 76 -17.18 -6.16 22.57
C PRO A 76 -15.88 -6.72 22.00
N CYS A 77 -14.99 -5.84 21.52
CA CYS A 77 -13.58 -6.18 21.33
C CYS A 77 -12.89 -6.23 22.69
N ASP A 78 -11.91 -7.13 22.82
CA ASP A 78 -11.09 -7.32 24.03
C ASP A 78 -10.51 -6.00 24.56
N GLY A 79 -10.45 -5.85 25.88
CA GLY A 79 -10.08 -4.58 26.56
C GLY A 79 -8.71 -4.01 26.13
N GLU A 80 -7.77 -4.87 25.73
CA GLU A 80 -6.41 -4.46 25.32
C GLU A 80 -6.40 -3.64 24.02
N VAL A 81 -7.30 -3.93 23.09
CA VAL A 81 -7.44 -3.20 21.82
C VAL A 81 -7.96 -1.79 22.04
N GLN A 82 -8.95 -1.65 22.93
CA GLN A 82 -9.52 -0.35 23.26
C GLN A 82 -8.50 0.54 23.96
N ASP A 83 -7.64 -0.05 24.79
CA ASP A 83 -6.58 0.68 25.49
C ASP A 83 -5.44 1.10 24.55
N ALA A 84 -5.05 0.26 23.58
CA ALA A 84 -4.08 0.63 22.54
C ALA A 84 -4.59 1.78 21.65
N PHE A 85 -5.87 1.75 21.26
CA PHE A 85 -6.47 2.83 20.48
C PHE A 85 -6.56 4.13 21.28
N ARG A 86 -6.93 4.06 22.57
CA ARG A 86 -6.92 5.23 23.47
C ARG A 86 -5.51 5.79 23.67
N ALA A 87 -4.48 4.95 23.67
CA ALA A 87 -3.08 5.37 23.75
C ALA A 87 -2.60 6.13 22.50
N MET A 88 -3.21 5.89 21.34
CA MET A 88 -2.93 6.63 20.08
C MET A 88 -3.64 8.00 20.00
N LEU A 89 -4.58 8.29 20.91
CA LEU A 89 -5.29 9.57 20.92
C LEU A 89 -4.48 10.66 21.60
N LEU A 90 -4.61 11.89 21.10
CA LEU A 90 -4.00 13.05 21.72
C LEU A 90 -4.58 13.23 23.13
N LYS A 91 -3.69 13.38 24.11
CA LYS A 91 -4.09 13.67 25.50
C LYS A 91 -4.83 15.02 25.56
N PRO A 92 -5.75 15.23 26.53
CA PRO A 92 -6.51 16.48 26.65
C PRO A 92 -5.66 17.76 26.76
N GLN A 93 -4.40 17.64 27.19
CA GLN A 93 -3.44 18.75 27.34
C GLN A 93 -2.50 18.90 26.12
N SER A 94 -2.81 18.24 25.01
CA SER A 94 -2.00 18.33 23.80
C SER A 94 -1.99 19.76 23.27
N ARG A 95 -0.80 20.24 22.89
CA ARG A 95 -0.63 21.53 22.20
C ARG A 95 -0.98 21.45 20.71
N ILE A 96 -1.42 20.30 20.21
CA ILE A 96 -1.73 20.04 18.81
C ILE A 96 -3.22 20.32 18.57
N GLN A 97 -3.55 21.24 17.66
CA GLN A 97 -4.92 21.43 17.18
C GLN A 97 -5.27 20.33 16.19
N VAL A 98 -6.49 19.80 16.28
CA VAL A 98 -7.02 18.82 15.34
C VAL A 98 -8.05 19.48 14.45
N MET A 99 -7.96 19.27 13.14
CA MET A 99 -8.97 19.69 12.18
C MET A 99 -9.32 18.52 11.25
N GLU A 100 -10.61 18.31 11.01
CA GLU A 100 -11.07 17.20 10.18
C GLU A 100 -11.62 17.69 8.85
N GLY A 101 -11.38 16.92 7.79
CA GLY A 101 -11.87 17.22 6.45
C GLY A 101 -11.65 16.08 5.47
N ALA A 102 -11.85 16.39 4.19
CA ALA A 102 -11.71 15.48 3.07
C ALA A 102 -12.63 14.24 3.14
N LYS A 103 -13.92 14.46 3.39
CA LYS A 103 -14.91 13.37 3.43
C LYS A 103 -14.87 12.55 2.13
N HIS A 104 -14.92 11.22 2.26
CA HIS A 104 -14.85 10.27 1.14
C HIS A 104 -13.59 10.43 0.26
N ASN A 105 -12.47 10.89 0.83
CA ASN A 105 -11.23 11.14 0.10
C ASN A 105 -11.37 12.19 -1.02
N LEU A 106 -12.32 13.12 -0.87
CA LEU A 106 -12.53 14.26 -1.76
C LEU A 106 -12.27 15.55 -1.00
N PRO A 107 -11.65 16.58 -1.60
CA PRO A 107 -11.54 17.88 -0.97
C PRO A 107 -12.89 18.43 -0.50
N ASP A 108 -12.89 19.15 0.61
CA ASP A 108 -14.08 19.84 1.11
C ASP A 108 -13.70 21.17 1.79
N ARG A 109 -14.71 21.94 2.19
CA ARG A 109 -14.50 23.24 2.87
C ARG A 109 -13.72 23.11 4.17
N ALA A 110 -13.86 21.97 4.86
CA ALA A 110 -13.15 21.74 6.11
C ALA A 110 -11.66 21.47 5.85
N ALA A 111 -11.33 20.68 4.83
CA ALA A 111 -9.97 20.47 4.31
C ALA A 111 -9.36 21.79 3.80
N LEU A 112 -10.13 22.65 3.15
CA LEU A 112 -9.65 23.98 2.75
C LEU A 112 -9.29 24.86 3.95
N LYS A 113 -10.16 24.91 4.97
CA LYS A 113 -9.90 25.66 6.21
C LYS A 113 -8.64 25.15 6.91
N ALA A 114 -8.48 23.83 6.94
CA ALA A 114 -7.32 23.12 7.44
C ALA A 114 -6.03 23.47 6.68
N ALA A 115 -6.07 23.42 5.35
CA ALA A 115 -4.94 23.75 4.49
C ALA A 115 -4.52 25.22 4.66
N ASN A 116 -5.48 26.15 4.78
CA ASN A 116 -5.16 27.55 5.05
C ASN A 116 -4.50 27.74 6.42
N ALA A 117 -4.99 27.05 7.46
CA ALA A 117 -4.38 27.12 8.79
C ALA A 117 -2.93 26.57 8.80
N ILE A 118 -2.65 25.53 8.02
CA ILE A 118 -1.28 25.02 7.82
C ILE A 118 -0.41 26.03 7.09
N ARG A 119 -0.92 26.65 6.02
CA ARG A 119 -0.19 27.68 5.27
C ARG A 119 0.17 28.85 6.18
N ASP A 120 -0.80 29.39 6.90
CA ASP A 120 -0.61 30.54 7.79
C ASP A 120 0.38 30.20 8.93
N LEU A 121 0.41 28.94 9.41
CA LEU A 121 1.42 28.47 10.35
C LEU A 121 2.83 28.46 9.72
N ALA A 122 2.96 27.90 8.51
CA ALA A 122 4.24 27.80 7.81
C ALA A 122 4.82 29.18 7.47
N GLU A 123 3.99 30.11 6.98
CA GLU A 123 4.39 31.48 6.63
C GLU A 123 4.87 32.31 7.85
N GLY A 124 4.49 31.91 9.06
CA GLY A 124 4.91 32.56 10.31
C GLY A 124 6.25 32.08 10.87
N LEU A 125 6.89 31.10 10.24
CA LEU A 125 8.12 30.48 10.75
C LEU A 125 9.38 31.30 10.42
N THR A 126 10.40 31.14 11.26
CA THR A 126 11.70 31.82 11.12
C THR A 126 12.84 30.81 10.95
N ALA A 127 14.05 31.29 10.63
CA ALA A 127 15.21 30.43 10.42
C ALA A 127 15.64 29.63 11.67
N GLY A 128 15.18 30.04 12.86
CA GLY A 128 15.42 29.33 14.12
C GLY A 128 14.41 28.21 14.41
N ASP A 129 13.39 28.05 13.57
CA ASP A 129 12.31 27.09 13.75
C ASP A 129 12.52 25.82 12.92
N LEU A 130 11.89 24.73 13.37
CA LEU A 130 11.77 23.47 12.65
C LEU A 130 10.28 23.20 12.42
N LEU A 131 9.91 23.00 11.16
CA LEU A 131 8.62 22.47 10.75
C LEU A 131 8.73 20.96 10.60
N LEU A 132 8.10 20.20 11.50
CA LEU A 132 7.91 18.77 11.27
C LEU A 132 6.63 18.53 10.47
N VAL A 133 6.76 17.83 9.34
CA VAL A 133 5.66 17.47 8.44
C VAL A 133 5.39 15.97 8.50
N LEU A 134 4.23 15.56 9.02
CA LEU A 134 3.85 14.14 9.03
C LEU A 134 2.89 13.87 7.87
N ILE A 135 3.28 13.00 6.95
CA ILE A 135 2.53 12.70 5.72
C ILE A 135 2.14 11.21 5.70
N SER A 136 0.87 10.95 5.44
CA SER A 136 0.33 9.62 5.12
C SER A 136 -0.55 9.69 3.87
N GLY A 137 -1.18 8.56 3.51
CA GLY A 137 -2.21 8.49 2.47
C GLY A 137 -3.32 9.53 2.63
N GLY A 138 -3.98 9.89 1.52
CA GLY A 138 -5.08 10.87 1.48
C GLY A 138 -4.67 12.36 1.51
N GLY A 139 -3.38 12.68 1.64
CA GLY A 139 -2.89 14.06 1.73
C GLY A 139 -3.31 14.98 0.56
N SER A 140 -3.49 14.43 -0.63
CA SER A 140 -3.94 15.18 -1.81
C SER A 140 -5.33 15.82 -1.63
N ALA A 141 -6.26 15.12 -0.96
CA ALA A 141 -7.60 15.62 -0.68
C ALA A 141 -7.62 16.54 0.56
N LEU A 142 -6.74 16.29 1.54
CA LEU A 142 -6.63 17.06 2.79
C LEU A 142 -5.94 18.43 2.62
N LEU A 143 -5.09 18.60 1.60
CA LEU A 143 -4.36 19.85 1.35
C LEU A 143 -4.75 20.55 0.04
N PRO A 144 -6.02 20.90 -0.22
CA PRO A 144 -6.45 21.38 -1.54
C PRO A 144 -5.92 22.76 -1.91
N ALA A 145 -5.75 23.67 -0.93
CA ALA A 145 -5.22 25.05 -1.03
C ALA A 145 -5.08 25.59 -2.47
N PRO A 146 -6.17 26.03 -3.12
CA PRO A 146 -6.12 26.59 -4.48
C PRO A 146 -5.41 27.94 -4.50
N ILE A 147 -4.81 28.30 -5.65
CA ILE A 147 -4.15 29.60 -5.85
C ILE A 147 -5.22 30.64 -6.21
N PRO A 148 -5.41 31.74 -5.44
CA PRO A 148 -6.34 32.78 -5.81
C PRO A 148 -6.03 33.39 -7.19
N PRO A 149 -7.04 33.69 -8.03
CA PRO A 149 -8.48 33.69 -7.73
C PRO A 149 -9.18 32.34 -7.93
N VAL A 150 -8.46 31.23 -8.14
CA VAL A 150 -9.07 29.89 -8.31
C VAL A 150 -9.74 29.45 -7.01
N THR A 151 -10.98 29.00 -7.13
CA THR A 151 -11.80 28.47 -6.04
C THR A 151 -11.60 26.96 -5.85
N LEU A 152 -12.05 26.42 -4.72
CA LEU A 152 -12.05 24.98 -4.47
C LEU A 152 -12.95 24.27 -5.50
N GLU A 153 -14.13 24.84 -5.74
CA GLU A 153 -15.15 24.32 -6.64
C GLU A 153 -14.64 24.24 -8.09
N GLU A 154 -13.92 25.26 -8.58
CA GLU A 154 -13.30 25.23 -9.92
C GLU A 154 -12.24 24.14 -10.02
N LYS A 155 -11.38 24.03 -9.00
CA LYS A 155 -10.32 23.01 -8.95
C LYS A 155 -10.89 21.59 -8.97
N GLU A 156 -11.96 21.34 -8.22
CA GLU A 156 -12.67 20.06 -8.23
C GLU A 156 -13.36 19.78 -9.57
N THR A 157 -13.96 20.81 -10.17
CA THR A 157 -14.67 20.68 -11.45
C THR A 157 -13.73 20.30 -12.58
N ILE A 158 -12.57 20.96 -12.68
CA ILE A 158 -11.54 20.63 -13.68
C ILE A 158 -10.98 19.23 -13.48
N THR A 159 -10.69 18.86 -12.23
CA THR A 159 -10.16 17.53 -11.91
C THR A 159 -11.17 16.43 -12.30
N ARG A 160 -12.46 16.62 -11.99
CA ARG A 160 -13.53 15.70 -12.39
C ARG A 160 -13.70 15.62 -13.90
N LEU A 161 -13.64 16.75 -14.59
CA LEU A 161 -13.78 16.80 -16.05
C LEU A 161 -12.62 16.07 -16.74
N LEU A 162 -11.38 16.31 -16.32
CA LEU A 162 -10.21 15.58 -16.81
C LEU A 162 -10.33 14.07 -16.56
N ALA A 163 -10.71 13.67 -15.34
CA ALA A 163 -10.90 12.27 -15.00
C ALA A 163 -11.99 11.62 -15.89
N SER A 164 -13.12 12.31 -16.11
CA SER A 164 -14.20 11.82 -16.98
C SER A 164 -13.79 11.64 -18.45
N LYS A 165 -12.75 12.36 -18.88
CA LYS A 165 -12.15 12.26 -20.23
C LYS A 165 -11.00 11.25 -20.31
N GLY A 166 -10.74 10.50 -19.24
CA GLY A 166 -9.68 9.47 -19.21
C GLY A 166 -8.27 10.04 -19.00
N ALA A 167 -8.13 11.19 -18.34
CA ALA A 167 -6.82 11.69 -17.91
C ALA A 167 -6.15 10.70 -16.96
N THR A 168 -4.86 10.47 -17.19
CA THR A 168 -4.03 9.64 -16.31
C THR A 168 -3.85 10.30 -14.94
N ILE A 169 -3.52 9.50 -13.92
CA ILE A 169 -3.26 10.03 -12.58
C ILE A 169 -2.11 11.05 -12.54
N HIS A 170 -1.09 10.85 -13.38
CA HIS A 170 0.02 11.79 -13.54
C HIS A 170 -0.47 13.12 -14.11
N GLU A 171 -1.25 13.11 -15.19
CA GLU A 171 -1.81 14.34 -15.78
C GLU A 171 -2.71 15.08 -14.79
N LEU A 172 -3.56 14.35 -14.05
CA LEU A 172 -4.38 14.92 -12.99
C LEU A 172 -3.51 15.53 -11.87
N ASN A 173 -2.42 14.88 -11.48
CA ASN A 173 -1.51 15.40 -10.46
C ASN A 173 -0.79 16.66 -10.93
N THR A 174 -0.35 16.72 -12.19
CA THR A 174 0.28 17.90 -12.80
C THR A 174 -0.63 19.13 -12.68
N ILE A 175 -1.88 19.01 -13.12
CA ILE A 175 -2.86 20.12 -13.01
C ILE A 175 -3.18 20.46 -11.55
N ARG A 176 -3.39 19.44 -10.70
CA ARG A 176 -3.69 19.66 -9.27
C ARG A 176 -2.57 20.39 -8.52
N LYS A 177 -1.30 20.10 -8.85
CA LYS A 177 -0.10 20.78 -8.31
C LYS A 177 -0.03 22.22 -8.81
N ALA A 178 -0.19 22.45 -10.12
CA ALA A 178 -0.12 23.79 -10.72
C ALA A 178 -1.17 24.75 -10.18
N LEU A 179 -2.34 24.24 -9.78
CA LEU A 179 -3.42 25.02 -9.18
C LEU A 179 -3.39 25.00 -7.64
N SER A 180 -2.25 24.78 -7.00
CA SER A 180 -2.16 24.72 -5.53
C SER A 180 -1.05 25.56 -4.93
N LEU A 181 -1.34 26.22 -3.81
CA LEU A 181 -0.35 26.94 -3.01
C LEU A 181 0.56 26.01 -2.20
N LEU A 182 0.08 24.83 -1.77
CA LEU A 182 0.81 23.95 -0.85
C LEU A 182 1.43 22.72 -1.50
N LYS A 183 0.91 22.26 -2.65
CA LYS A 183 1.44 21.10 -3.37
C LYS A 183 2.70 21.47 -4.17
N GLY A 184 3.44 20.48 -4.65
CA GLY A 184 4.62 20.70 -5.50
C GLY A 184 5.67 21.62 -4.86
N GLY A 185 5.95 21.38 -3.58
CA GLY A 185 6.93 22.12 -2.79
C GLY A 185 6.37 23.39 -2.16
N GLY A 186 5.08 23.69 -2.35
CA GLY A 186 4.43 24.89 -1.84
C GLY A 186 4.50 25.05 -0.33
N LEU A 187 4.30 23.97 0.44
CA LEU A 187 4.44 24.00 1.89
C LEU A 187 5.88 24.27 2.32
N ALA A 188 6.86 23.62 1.67
CA ALA A 188 8.27 23.87 1.92
C ALA A 188 8.68 25.32 1.60
N ARG A 189 8.12 25.91 0.53
CA ARG A 189 8.34 27.32 0.19
C ARG A 189 7.73 28.26 1.22
N ALA A 190 6.51 27.97 1.68
CA ALA A 190 5.83 28.77 2.71
C ALA A 190 6.59 28.75 4.05
N ALA A 191 7.26 27.64 4.37
CA ALA A 191 8.04 27.50 5.60
C ALA A 191 9.41 28.19 5.56
N TYR A 192 9.93 28.56 4.38
CA TYR A 192 11.26 29.17 4.27
C TYR A 192 11.30 30.51 5.02
N PRO A 193 12.31 30.77 5.89
CA PRO A 193 13.62 30.09 5.97
C PRO A 193 13.77 28.99 7.04
N ALA A 194 12.68 28.52 7.66
CA ALA A 194 12.73 27.46 8.66
C ALA A 194 13.20 26.12 8.07
N GLN A 195 13.79 25.26 8.90
CA GLN A 195 14.09 23.88 8.49
C GLN A 195 12.79 23.07 8.38
N VAL A 196 12.72 22.15 7.42
CA VAL A 196 11.57 21.27 7.22
C VAL A 196 12.03 19.83 7.29
N LEU A 197 11.43 19.04 8.17
CA LEU A 197 11.63 17.60 8.24
C LEU A 197 10.30 16.88 7.98
N SER A 198 10.21 16.11 6.91
CA SER A 198 9.03 15.32 6.57
C SER A 198 9.23 13.86 6.90
N LEU A 199 8.29 13.27 7.64
CA LEU A 199 8.22 11.84 7.91
C LEU A 199 7.02 11.26 7.16
N ILE A 200 7.27 10.30 6.28
CA ILE A 200 6.33 9.88 5.25
C ILE A 200 5.99 8.39 5.41
N LEU A 201 4.69 8.08 5.46
CA LEU A 201 4.13 6.76 5.22
C LEU A 201 3.65 6.70 3.76
N SER A 202 4.26 5.82 2.97
CA SER A 202 4.00 5.68 1.54
C SER A 202 3.02 4.55 1.24
N ASP A 203 1.90 4.91 0.63
CA ASP A 203 0.89 4.02 0.06
C ASP A 203 0.98 3.97 -1.48
N VAL A 204 2.14 4.30 -2.05
CA VAL A 204 2.37 4.39 -3.50
C VAL A 204 3.56 3.53 -3.91
N ILE A 205 3.38 2.73 -4.96
CA ILE A 205 4.44 1.89 -5.54
C ILE A 205 5.69 2.74 -5.85
N GLY A 206 6.85 2.27 -5.38
CA GLY A 206 8.17 2.87 -5.61
C GLY A 206 8.50 4.10 -4.73
N ASP A 207 7.64 4.45 -3.78
CA ASP A 207 7.82 5.57 -2.85
C ASP A 207 8.16 6.95 -3.49
N PRO A 208 7.57 7.36 -4.63
CA PRO A 208 7.88 8.64 -5.28
C PRO A 208 7.39 9.83 -4.46
N LEU A 209 8.32 10.54 -3.82
CA LEU A 209 8.04 11.65 -2.90
C LEU A 209 7.23 12.79 -3.51
N ASP A 210 7.38 13.05 -4.81
CA ASP A 210 6.67 14.11 -5.51
C ASP A 210 5.20 13.75 -5.81
N ILE A 211 4.86 12.46 -5.77
CA ILE A 211 3.50 11.94 -5.98
C ILE A 211 2.79 11.78 -4.65
N ILE A 212 3.48 11.30 -3.61
CA ILE A 212 2.91 11.13 -2.26
C ILE A 212 2.38 12.47 -1.76
N ALA A 213 1.08 12.52 -1.44
CA ALA A 213 0.35 13.74 -1.08
C ALA A 213 0.52 14.93 -2.07
N SER A 214 0.87 14.65 -3.34
CA SER A 214 1.26 15.65 -4.35
C SER A 214 2.52 16.46 -3.99
N GLY A 215 3.42 15.89 -3.19
CA GLY A 215 4.75 16.44 -2.90
C GLY A 215 4.74 17.84 -2.28
N PRO A 216 4.06 18.10 -1.14
CA PRO A 216 4.00 19.44 -0.56
C PRO A 216 5.37 19.98 -0.12
N THR A 217 6.31 19.08 0.16
CA THR A 217 7.68 19.35 0.61
C THR A 217 8.74 18.95 -0.42
N VAL A 218 8.33 18.70 -1.67
CA VAL A 218 9.21 18.25 -2.75
C VAL A 218 9.07 19.21 -3.91
N ALA A 219 10.19 19.66 -4.47
CA ALA A 219 10.19 20.56 -5.62
C ALA A 219 9.38 19.95 -6.78
N SER A 220 8.46 20.74 -7.35
CA SER A 220 7.78 20.33 -8.58
C SER A 220 8.73 20.47 -9.77
N SER A 221 8.85 19.42 -10.57
CA SER A 221 9.56 19.41 -11.85
C SER A 221 8.69 19.86 -13.04
N HIS A 222 7.37 19.95 -12.84
CA HIS A 222 6.44 20.28 -13.93
C HIS A 222 6.46 21.76 -14.29
N SER A 223 6.38 22.00 -15.59
CA SER A 223 6.28 23.33 -16.18
C SER A 223 4.82 23.72 -16.43
N THR A 224 4.59 25.03 -16.54
CA THR A 224 3.34 25.59 -17.05
C THR A 224 2.98 25.00 -18.43
N GLN A 225 3.99 24.72 -19.26
CA GLN A 225 3.83 24.16 -20.59
C GLN A 225 3.20 22.76 -20.55
N ASP A 226 3.57 21.92 -19.57
CA ASP A 226 2.98 20.60 -19.38
C ASP A 226 1.47 20.70 -19.11
N CYS A 227 1.05 21.69 -18.32
CA CYS A 227 -0.36 21.93 -18.03
C CYS A 227 -1.14 22.28 -19.31
N PHE A 228 -0.60 23.17 -20.15
CA PHE A 228 -1.22 23.53 -21.43
C PHE A 228 -1.27 22.36 -22.42
N HIS A 229 -0.24 21.51 -22.47
CA HIS A 229 -0.26 20.31 -23.30
C HIS A 229 -1.37 19.33 -22.88
N ILE A 230 -1.52 19.10 -21.58
CA ILE A 230 -2.59 18.25 -21.04
C ILE A 230 -3.96 18.83 -21.39
N LEU A 231 -4.18 20.13 -21.11
CA LEU A 231 -5.48 20.77 -21.34
C LEU A 231 -5.85 20.83 -22.83
N THR A 232 -4.87 21.01 -23.71
CA THR A 232 -5.05 20.90 -25.18
C THR A 232 -5.45 19.49 -25.59
N ARG A 233 -4.73 18.46 -25.09
CA ARG A 233 -5.00 17.04 -25.40
C ARG A 233 -6.45 16.64 -25.11
N TYR A 234 -7.05 17.21 -24.07
CA TYR A 234 -8.42 16.91 -23.64
C TYR A 234 -9.47 17.91 -24.17
N ASN A 235 -9.08 18.83 -25.06
CA ASN A 235 -9.92 19.89 -25.64
C ASN A 235 -10.64 20.71 -24.56
N MET A 236 -9.88 21.16 -23.56
CA MET A 236 -10.43 21.89 -22.40
C MET A 236 -10.12 23.37 -22.39
N LEU A 237 -9.19 23.86 -23.23
CA LEU A 237 -8.74 25.26 -23.20
C LEU A 237 -9.90 26.27 -23.27
N ASP A 238 -10.87 26.05 -24.16
CA ASP A 238 -12.01 26.96 -24.35
C ASP A 238 -13.06 26.88 -23.22
N THR A 239 -12.99 25.83 -22.39
CA THR A 239 -13.92 25.58 -21.26
C THR A 239 -13.34 26.00 -19.91
N LEU A 240 -12.10 26.48 -19.87
CA LEU A 240 -11.43 26.84 -18.62
C LEU A 240 -11.99 28.15 -18.05
N PRO A 241 -12.30 28.20 -16.74
CA PRO A 241 -12.58 29.45 -16.05
C PRO A 241 -11.43 30.46 -16.19
N GLN A 242 -11.77 31.75 -16.27
CA GLN A 242 -10.79 32.83 -16.40
C GLN A 242 -9.77 32.85 -15.24
N SER A 243 -10.21 32.46 -14.04
CA SER A 243 -9.36 32.33 -12.85
C SER A 243 -8.21 31.35 -13.07
N VAL A 244 -8.51 30.20 -13.68
CA VAL A 244 -7.55 29.12 -13.95
C VAL A 244 -6.63 29.50 -15.10
N GLN A 245 -7.16 30.10 -16.15
CA GLN A 245 -6.33 30.64 -17.25
C GLN A 245 -5.33 31.68 -16.74
N THR A 246 -5.75 32.54 -15.82
CA THR A 246 -4.89 33.55 -15.19
C THR A 246 -3.76 32.91 -14.39
N VAL A 247 -4.07 31.91 -13.55
CA VAL A 247 -3.06 31.21 -12.74
C VAL A 247 -2.08 30.44 -13.61
N LEU A 248 -2.56 29.74 -14.63
CA LEU A 248 -1.69 28.97 -15.54
C LEU A 248 -0.86 29.89 -16.45
N SER A 249 -1.37 31.04 -16.87
CA SER A 249 -0.61 31.99 -17.71
C SER A 249 0.33 32.89 -16.89
N GLY A 250 0.16 32.93 -15.56
CA GLY A 250 0.99 33.72 -14.67
C GLY A 250 2.43 33.20 -14.67
N SER A 251 3.40 34.11 -14.85
CA SER A 251 4.80 33.80 -14.55
C SER A 251 4.92 33.56 -13.04
N ALA A 252 5.55 32.46 -12.62
CA ALA A 252 5.83 32.18 -11.21
C ALA A 252 6.86 33.18 -10.67
N THR A 253 6.44 34.41 -10.41
CA THR A 253 7.30 35.52 -9.98
C THR A 253 7.10 35.80 -8.50
N GLY A 254 7.91 35.14 -7.68
CA GLY A 254 8.18 35.57 -6.30
C GLY A 254 9.69 35.65 -6.10
N HIS A 255 10.23 36.81 -5.76
CA HIS A 255 11.66 37.04 -5.53
C HIS A 255 12.26 36.31 -4.31
N ASN A 256 11.45 35.51 -3.59
CA ASN A 256 11.83 34.75 -2.40
C ASN A 256 11.60 33.23 -2.55
N THR A 257 11.39 32.70 -3.76
CA THR A 257 11.36 31.25 -3.94
C THR A 257 12.78 30.67 -3.74
N PRO A 258 12.98 29.72 -2.81
CA PRO A 258 14.26 29.05 -2.65
C PRO A 258 14.66 28.41 -3.99
N LYS A 259 15.84 28.79 -4.50
CA LYS A 259 16.40 28.21 -5.73
C LYS A 259 16.87 26.77 -5.50
N ASP A 260 17.19 26.43 -4.26
CA ASP A 260 17.43 25.07 -3.78
C ASP A 260 16.51 24.76 -2.58
N TYR A 261 16.09 23.51 -2.45
CA TYR A 261 15.27 23.01 -1.33
C TYR A 261 16.17 22.47 -0.21
N SER A 262 17.33 23.08 0.01
CA SER A 262 18.36 22.59 0.94
C SER A 262 17.91 22.58 2.42
N HIS A 263 16.89 23.38 2.75
CA HIS A 263 16.26 23.41 4.08
C HIS A 263 15.28 22.26 4.33
N VAL A 264 15.08 21.37 3.36
CA VAL A 264 14.07 20.31 3.43
C VAL A 264 14.70 18.92 3.46
N PHE A 265 14.34 18.14 4.47
CA PHE A 265 14.70 16.73 4.62
C PHE A 265 13.43 15.89 4.55
N ASN A 266 13.32 14.98 3.58
CA ASN A 266 12.20 14.06 3.47
C ASN A 266 12.68 12.63 3.78
N VAL A 267 11.99 11.93 4.69
CA VAL A 267 12.31 10.57 5.11
C VAL A 267 11.06 9.69 5.02
N VAL A 268 11.15 8.61 4.25
CA VAL A 268 10.12 7.56 4.25
C VAL A 268 10.36 6.68 5.47
N ILE A 269 9.41 6.66 6.39
CA ILE A 269 9.47 5.90 7.64
C ILE A 269 8.57 4.67 7.64
N GLY A 270 7.72 4.52 6.62
CA GLY A 270 6.94 3.32 6.37
C GLY A 270 6.62 3.21 4.89
N SER A 271 6.87 2.04 4.33
CA SER A 271 6.53 1.68 2.95
C SER A 271 6.48 0.17 2.80
N ASN A 272 6.02 -0.29 1.64
CA ASN A 272 5.93 -1.71 1.34
C ASN A 272 7.29 -2.39 1.44
N ARG A 273 8.35 -1.72 0.95
CA ARG A 273 9.73 -2.17 1.07
C ARG A 273 10.16 -2.43 2.51
N LEU A 274 9.81 -1.52 3.43
CA LEU A 274 10.14 -1.67 4.85
C LEU A 274 9.35 -2.83 5.49
N ALA A 275 8.07 -3.00 5.10
CA ALA A 275 7.27 -4.13 5.55
C ALA A 275 7.83 -5.47 5.05
N LEU A 276 8.25 -5.55 3.79
CA LEU A 276 8.86 -6.75 3.20
C LEU A 276 10.24 -7.08 3.80
N GLU A 277 11.01 -6.07 4.18
CA GLU A 277 12.30 -6.28 4.84
C GLU A 277 12.12 -6.84 6.25
N GLU A 278 11.14 -6.34 7.00
CA GLU A 278 10.80 -6.91 8.31
C GLU A 278 10.26 -8.34 8.16
N ALA A 279 9.37 -8.56 7.18
CA ALA A 279 8.88 -9.89 6.82
C ALA A 279 10.03 -10.86 6.51
N ARG A 280 11.07 -10.38 5.81
CA ARG A 280 12.27 -11.16 5.48
C ARG A 280 13.03 -11.58 6.74
N CYS A 281 13.27 -10.63 7.65
CA CYS A 281 13.92 -10.91 8.94
C CYS A 281 13.15 -11.97 9.73
N GLN A 282 11.83 -11.81 9.87
CA GLN A 282 10.98 -12.77 10.59
C GLN A 282 10.99 -14.17 9.94
N ALA A 283 10.94 -14.23 8.61
CA ALA A 283 11.03 -15.50 7.89
C ALA A 283 12.38 -16.21 8.13
N GLU A 284 13.47 -15.46 8.09
CA GLU A 284 14.82 -15.99 8.32
C GLU A 284 15.02 -16.47 9.77
N GLU A 285 14.47 -15.77 10.75
CA GLU A 285 14.44 -16.19 12.17
C GLU A 285 13.67 -17.51 12.35
N LEU A 286 12.61 -17.71 11.57
CA LEU A 286 11.85 -18.97 11.51
C LEU A 286 12.56 -20.08 10.71
N GLY A 287 13.77 -19.83 10.19
CA GLY A 287 14.60 -20.81 9.50
C GLY A 287 14.38 -20.89 8.00
N TYR A 288 13.49 -20.08 7.42
CA TYR A 288 13.27 -20.05 5.98
C TYR A 288 14.47 -19.46 5.25
N LEU A 289 14.73 -19.99 4.07
CA LEU A 289 15.51 -19.31 3.06
C LEU A 289 14.60 -18.29 2.37
N THR A 290 14.85 -17.01 2.60
CA THR A 290 13.90 -15.97 2.21
C THR A 290 14.42 -15.11 1.07
N LEU A 291 13.53 -14.75 0.15
CA LEU A 291 13.82 -13.85 -0.95
C LEU A 291 12.68 -12.86 -1.16
N VAL A 292 13.00 -11.58 -1.23
CA VAL A 292 12.07 -10.54 -1.68
C VAL A 292 12.16 -10.42 -3.21
N LEU A 293 11.06 -10.72 -3.89
CA LEU A 293 10.95 -10.72 -5.36
C LEU A 293 10.81 -9.31 -5.92
N SER A 294 9.94 -8.50 -5.33
CA SER A 294 9.68 -7.09 -5.70
C SER A 294 8.73 -6.47 -4.66
N ASP A 295 8.87 -5.17 -4.43
CA ASP A 295 7.97 -4.31 -3.66
C ASP A 295 7.03 -3.48 -4.57
N ALA A 296 7.01 -3.81 -5.87
CA ALA A 296 6.31 -3.06 -6.92
C ALA A 296 5.40 -3.95 -7.78
N VAL A 297 4.94 -5.10 -7.26
CA VAL A 297 4.02 -5.99 -7.96
C VAL A 297 2.74 -5.24 -8.32
N CYS A 298 2.41 -5.23 -9.60
CA CYS A 298 1.23 -4.57 -10.12
C CYS A 298 0.65 -5.38 -11.30
N GLY A 299 -0.52 -4.95 -11.77
CA GLY A 299 -1.23 -5.62 -12.86
C GLY A 299 -2.42 -6.44 -12.38
N GLU A 300 -2.99 -7.21 -13.30
CA GLU A 300 -4.24 -7.94 -13.06
C GLU A 300 -3.97 -9.28 -12.34
N VAL A 301 -4.79 -9.58 -11.33
CA VAL A 301 -4.60 -10.72 -10.41
C VAL A 301 -4.49 -12.08 -11.11
N SER A 302 -5.16 -12.32 -12.24
CA SER A 302 -5.02 -13.57 -13.00
C SER A 302 -3.65 -13.73 -13.65
N THR A 303 -3.05 -12.63 -14.11
CA THR A 303 -1.70 -12.66 -14.69
C THR A 303 -0.65 -12.88 -13.60
N VAL A 304 -0.79 -12.17 -12.47
CA VAL A 304 0.09 -12.32 -11.30
C VAL A 304 -0.02 -13.72 -10.68
N ALA A 305 -1.23 -14.30 -10.59
CA ALA A 305 -1.42 -15.67 -10.10
C ALA A 305 -0.68 -16.70 -10.96
N ARG A 306 -0.73 -16.56 -12.29
CA ARG A 306 -0.03 -17.44 -13.21
C ARG A 306 1.49 -17.30 -13.09
N LEU A 307 1.99 -16.08 -12.92
CA LEU A 307 3.41 -15.81 -12.63
C LEU A 307 3.86 -16.57 -11.36
N TYR A 308 3.13 -16.43 -10.25
CA TYR A 308 3.45 -17.12 -9.01
C TYR A 308 3.37 -18.65 -9.13
N SER A 309 2.35 -19.19 -9.82
CA SER A 309 2.26 -20.63 -10.06
C SER A 309 3.47 -21.17 -10.85
N LEU A 310 3.90 -20.46 -11.91
CA LEU A 310 5.08 -20.87 -12.69
C LEU A 310 6.36 -20.76 -11.86
N LEU A 311 6.52 -19.72 -11.06
CA LEU A 311 7.67 -19.58 -10.16
C LEU A 311 7.73 -20.71 -9.13
N ILE A 312 6.59 -21.08 -8.54
CA ILE A 312 6.48 -22.22 -7.62
C ILE A 312 6.87 -23.53 -8.31
N GLN A 313 6.30 -23.80 -9.50
CA GLN A 313 6.62 -24.99 -10.28
C GLN A 313 8.12 -25.08 -10.57
N LEU A 314 8.72 -23.95 -10.94
CA LEU A 314 10.13 -23.88 -11.29
C LEU A 314 11.05 -24.17 -10.09
N ILE A 315 10.69 -23.68 -8.90
CA ILE A 315 11.39 -24.01 -7.66
C ILE A 315 11.27 -25.50 -7.35
N CYS A 316 10.06 -26.08 -7.41
CA CYS A 316 9.85 -27.50 -7.18
C CYS A 316 10.64 -28.37 -8.18
N LEU A 317 10.71 -27.96 -9.45
CA LEU A 317 11.48 -28.64 -10.50
C LEU A 317 13.00 -28.54 -10.30
N SER A 318 13.50 -27.42 -9.78
CA SER A 318 14.93 -27.16 -9.62
C SER A 318 15.66 -28.15 -8.69
N THR A 319 14.89 -28.87 -7.86
CA THR A 319 15.40 -29.89 -6.93
C THR A 319 15.58 -31.27 -7.56
N ALA A 320 15.01 -31.49 -8.75
CA ALA A 320 15.12 -32.75 -9.48
C ALA A 320 16.15 -32.66 -10.61
N ARG A 321 16.72 -33.80 -11.00
CA ARG A 321 17.73 -33.89 -12.07
C ARG A 321 17.28 -34.88 -13.16
N GLY A 322 17.58 -34.55 -14.42
CA GLY A 322 17.43 -35.45 -15.55
C GLY A 322 16.86 -34.76 -16.79
N ALA A 323 17.19 -35.27 -17.98
CA ALA A 323 16.90 -34.63 -19.26
C ALA A 323 15.40 -34.27 -19.46
N ARG A 324 14.48 -35.09 -18.95
CA ARG A 324 13.03 -34.79 -19.01
C ARG A 324 12.63 -33.64 -18.08
N THR A 325 13.24 -33.56 -16.90
CA THR A 325 13.06 -32.45 -15.96
C THR A 325 13.63 -31.16 -16.53
N ASP A 326 14.80 -31.22 -17.17
CA ASP A 326 15.44 -30.07 -17.79
C ASP A 326 14.57 -29.48 -18.91
N LEU A 327 14.01 -30.32 -19.78
CA LEU A 327 13.06 -29.87 -20.82
C LEU A 327 11.79 -29.21 -20.24
N LEU A 328 11.29 -29.72 -19.11
CA LEU A 328 10.13 -29.13 -18.45
C LEU A 328 10.49 -27.80 -17.79
N LYS A 329 11.68 -27.72 -17.19
CA LYS A 329 12.24 -26.51 -16.60
C LYS A 329 12.35 -25.40 -17.65
N ASP A 330 12.93 -25.69 -18.81
CA ASP A 330 13.06 -24.75 -19.92
C ASP A 330 11.71 -24.21 -20.39
N LYS A 331 10.68 -25.07 -20.47
CA LYS A 331 9.31 -24.66 -20.84
C LYS A 331 8.70 -23.71 -19.80
N VAL A 332 8.86 -24.01 -18.51
CA VAL A 332 8.37 -23.17 -17.42
C VAL A 332 9.11 -21.84 -17.39
N GLU A 333 10.44 -21.84 -17.56
CA GLU A 333 11.27 -20.63 -17.64
C GLU A 333 10.88 -19.73 -18.81
N ALA A 334 10.64 -20.29 -19.99
CA ALA A 334 10.18 -19.53 -21.15
C ALA A 334 8.81 -18.89 -20.92
N ALA A 335 7.86 -19.63 -20.31
CA ALA A 335 6.55 -19.10 -19.97
C ALA A 335 6.63 -18.00 -18.90
N LEU A 336 7.49 -18.17 -17.90
CA LEU A 336 7.72 -17.20 -16.84
C LEU A 336 8.31 -15.90 -17.39
N SER A 337 9.34 -16.00 -18.22
CA SER A 337 9.99 -14.86 -18.89
C SER A 337 8.99 -14.05 -19.73
N GLY A 338 8.06 -14.74 -20.42
CA GLY A 338 6.99 -14.08 -21.18
C GLY A 338 6.05 -13.26 -20.30
N LEU A 339 5.68 -13.77 -19.12
CA LEU A 339 4.85 -13.05 -18.16
C LEU A 339 5.59 -11.90 -17.47
N GLU A 340 6.87 -12.08 -17.14
CA GLU A 340 7.72 -11.00 -16.61
C GLU A 340 7.77 -9.82 -17.58
N ALA A 341 7.98 -10.09 -18.86
CA ALA A 341 7.98 -9.07 -19.91
C ALA A 341 6.61 -8.39 -20.08
N GLN A 342 5.52 -9.16 -19.96
CA GLN A 342 4.16 -8.61 -20.04
C GLN A 342 3.81 -7.71 -18.84
N LEU A 343 4.18 -8.13 -17.63
CA LEU A 343 3.88 -7.41 -16.39
C LEU A 343 4.81 -6.21 -16.18
N ALA A 344 6.04 -6.29 -16.68
CA ALA A 344 7.07 -5.24 -16.57
C ALA A 344 7.24 -4.71 -15.13
N ILE A 345 7.16 -5.61 -14.14
CA ILE A 345 7.26 -5.26 -12.72
C ILE A 345 8.69 -4.81 -12.40
N PRO A 346 8.90 -3.60 -11.84
CA PRO A 346 10.22 -3.13 -11.46
C PRO A 346 10.90 -4.07 -10.45
N GLY A 347 12.18 -4.38 -10.70
CA GLY A 347 13.00 -5.19 -9.81
C GLY A 347 12.71 -6.70 -9.84
N LEU A 348 11.63 -7.15 -10.50
CA LEU A 348 11.33 -8.57 -10.61
C LEU A 348 12.31 -9.24 -11.57
N ASN A 349 13.04 -10.24 -11.05
CA ASN A 349 13.91 -11.10 -11.85
C ASN A 349 13.86 -12.53 -11.30
N CYS A 350 12.96 -13.34 -11.85
CA CYS A 350 12.77 -14.72 -11.45
C CYS A 350 14.00 -15.59 -11.76
N THR A 351 14.75 -15.29 -12.82
CA THR A 351 15.98 -16.06 -13.13
C THR A 351 17.03 -15.90 -12.02
N HIS A 352 17.18 -14.68 -11.49
CA HIS A 352 18.05 -14.40 -10.35
C HIS A 352 17.53 -15.08 -9.08
N ALA A 353 16.21 -15.02 -8.84
CA ALA A 353 15.58 -15.71 -7.72
C ALA A 353 15.92 -17.20 -7.68
N LEU A 354 15.95 -17.85 -8.85
CA LEU A 354 16.26 -19.28 -8.95
C LEU A 354 17.73 -19.58 -8.72
N LYS A 355 18.64 -18.75 -9.23
CA LYS A 355 20.08 -18.92 -8.96
C LYS A 355 20.38 -18.85 -7.46
N ALA A 356 19.80 -17.87 -6.78
CA ALA A 356 19.94 -17.73 -5.33
C ALA A 356 19.45 -18.98 -4.57
N LEU A 357 18.37 -19.62 -5.04
CA LEU A 357 17.87 -20.87 -4.45
C LEU A 357 18.76 -22.08 -4.79
N GLN A 358 19.32 -22.16 -6.00
CA GLN A 358 20.21 -23.24 -6.41
C GLN A 358 21.56 -23.24 -5.68
N GLU A 359 22.04 -22.05 -5.29
CA GLU A 359 23.28 -21.87 -4.52
C GLU A 359 23.09 -22.08 -3.01
N SER A 360 21.84 -22.25 -2.56
CA SER A 360 21.47 -22.35 -1.15
C SER A 360 21.58 -23.76 -0.55
N GLN A 361 21.51 -23.86 0.77
CA GLN A 361 21.55 -25.13 1.52
C GLN A 361 20.34 -26.01 1.19
N ALA A 362 20.60 -27.15 0.54
CA ALA A 362 19.60 -28.15 0.20
C ALA A 362 18.76 -28.56 1.43
N GLY A 363 17.43 -28.50 1.30
CA GLY A 363 16.48 -28.97 2.31
C GLY A 363 15.86 -27.89 3.21
N ARG A 364 16.35 -26.65 3.19
CA ARG A 364 15.68 -25.55 3.92
C ARG A 364 14.34 -25.16 3.28
N PRO A 365 13.29 -24.87 4.06
CA PRO A 365 12.05 -24.36 3.51
C PRO A 365 12.27 -22.96 2.92
N VAL A 366 11.59 -22.66 1.82
CA VAL A 366 11.73 -21.40 1.08
C VAL A 366 10.56 -20.47 1.40
N CYS A 367 10.86 -19.19 1.58
CA CYS A 367 9.87 -18.11 1.68
C CYS A 367 10.15 -17.10 0.56
N LEU A 368 9.19 -16.92 -0.36
CA LEU A 368 9.23 -15.82 -1.32
C LEU A 368 8.29 -14.74 -0.84
N LEU A 369 8.79 -13.52 -0.80
CA LEU A 369 8.06 -12.33 -0.41
C LEU A 369 7.90 -11.42 -1.62
N ALA A 370 6.75 -10.80 -1.76
CA ALA A 370 6.52 -9.76 -2.73
C ALA A 370 5.47 -8.79 -2.21
N GLY A 371 5.41 -7.59 -2.75
CA GLY A 371 4.38 -6.63 -2.40
C GLY A 371 4.19 -5.59 -3.48
N GLY A 372 3.17 -4.77 -3.31
CA GLY A 372 2.70 -3.83 -4.32
C GLY A 372 1.17 -3.75 -4.30
N GLU A 373 0.56 -3.42 -5.42
CA GLU A 373 -0.88 -3.14 -5.51
C GLU A 373 -1.45 -3.78 -6.77
N THR A 374 -2.11 -4.93 -6.62
CA THR A 374 -2.74 -5.61 -7.76
C THR A 374 -4.10 -5.00 -8.10
N THR A 375 -4.66 -5.41 -9.25
CA THR A 375 -6.00 -4.99 -9.68
C THR A 375 -6.84 -6.18 -10.07
N VAL A 376 -8.15 -6.07 -9.84
CA VAL A 376 -9.13 -7.08 -10.23
C VAL A 376 -10.08 -6.48 -11.26
N GLN A 377 -10.34 -7.24 -12.34
CA GLN A 377 -11.35 -6.85 -13.31
C GLN A 377 -12.73 -7.30 -12.81
N LEU A 378 -13.59 -6.33 -12.51
CA LEU A 378 -14.97 -6.59 -12.11
C LEU A 378 -15.81 -7.03 -13.32
N ARG A 379 -16.40 -8.22 -13.21
CA ARG A 379 -17.26 -8.87 -14.21
C ARG A 379 -18.59 -9.35 -13.59
N GLY A 380 -18.58 -9.72 -12.31
CA GLY A 380 -19.76 -10.16 -11.56
C GLY A 380 -20.24 -9.16 -10.52
N SER A 381 -21.21 -9.59 -9.71
CA SER A 381 -21.75 -8.82 -8.58
C SER A 381 -21.41 -9.43 -7.22
N GLY A 382 -20.43 -10.35 -7.20
CA GLY A 382 -19.93 -10.99 -5.99
C GLY A 382 -19.23 -10.02 -5.06
N LYS A 383 -18.88 -10.54 -3.88
CA LYS A 383 -18.13 -9.82 -2.86
C LYS A 383 -16.72 -10.40 -2.77
N GLY A 384 -15.71 -9.54 -2.77
CA GLY A 384 -14.32 -9.95 -2.71
C GLY A 384 -13.38 -8.77 -2.86
N GLY A 385 -12.09 -9.06 -2.80
CA GLY A 385 -11.03 -8.11 -3.10
C GLY A 385 -9.91 -8.77 -3.87
N ARG A 386 -8.93 -7.97 -4.27
CA ARG A 386 -7.80 -8.42 -5.11
C ARG A 386 -6.93 -9.44 -4.38
N ASN A 387 -6.73 -9.31 -3.07
CA ASN A 387 -5.87 -10.21 -2.31
C ASN A 387 -6.52 -11.59 -2.14
N GLN A 388 -7.81 -11.61 -1.82
CA GLN A 388 -8.63 -12.84 -1.78
C GLN A 388 -8.70 -13.49 -3.17
N GLU A 389 -8.96 -12.71 -4.22
CA GLU A 389 -9.05 -13.26 -5.58
C GLU A 389 -7.69 -13.79 -6.05
N LEU A 390 -6.59 -13.11 -5.75
CA LEU A 390 -5.24 -13.58 -6.04
C LEU A 390 -4.94 -14.90 -5.33
N ALA A 391 -5.27 -15.01 -4.03
CA ALA A 391 -5.06 -16.25 -3.28
C ALA A 391 -5.83 -17.44 -3.86
N LEU A 392 -7.09 -17.23 -4.24
CA LEU A 392 -7.92 -18.26 -4.85
C LEU A 392 -7.43 -18.64 -6.26
N ARG A 393 -6.98 -17.66 -7.05
CA ARG A 393 -6.41 -17.90 -8.39
C ARG A 393 -5.09 -18.66 -8.35
N VAL A 394 -4.19 -18.34 -7.40
CA VAL A 394 -2.94 -19.10 -7.22
C VAL A 394 -3.25 -20.57 -6.90
N ALA A 395 -4.23 -20.83 -6.02
CA ALA A 395 -4.66 -22.19 -5.71
C ALA A 395 -5.19 -22.94 -6.95
N LEU A 396 -5.99 -22.27 -7.78
CA LEU A 396 -6.51 -22.82 -9.02
C LEU A 396 -5.43 -23.11 -10.06
N GLU A 397 -4.46 -22.21 -10.23
CA GLU A 397 -3.34 -22.42 -11.14
C GLU A 397 -2.45 -23.58 -10.68
N LEU A 398 -2.20 -23.74 -9.37
CA LEU A 398 -1.48 -24.89 -8.83
C LEU A 398 -2.27 -26.19 -8.98
N HIS A 399 -3.58 -26.16 -8.76
CA HIS A 399 -4.46 -27.31 -8.97
C HIS A 399 -4.43 -27.78 -10.43
N ARG A 400 -4.51 -26.86 -11.39
CA ARG A 400 -4.37 -27.17 -12.83
C ARG A 400 -3.00 -27.73 -13.16
N ALA A 401 -1.93 -27.19 -12.57
CA ALA A 401 -0.58 -27.67 -12.78
C ALA A 401 -0.36 -29.12 -12.28
N LYS A 402 -1.11 -29.58 -11.27
CA LYS A 402 -1.05 -30.98 -10.79
C LYS A 402 -1.45 -32.01 -11.84
N SER A 403 -2.29 -31.64 -12.79
CA SER A 403 -2.71 -32.51 -13.90
C SER A 403 -1.70 -32.55 -15.06
N THR A 404 -0.57 -31.84 -14.94
CA THR A 404 0.49 -31.80 -15.95
C THR A 404 1.70 -32.63 -15.52
N GLU A 405 2.72 -32.72 -16.38
CA GLU A 405 4.00 -33.38 -16.02
C GLU A 405 4.68 -32.76 -14.78
N ALA A 406 4.41 -31.48 -14.49
CA ALA A 406 4.92 -30.79 -13.30
C ALA A 406 4.27 -31.26 -11.99
N GLY A 407 3.10 -31.89 -12.04
CA GLY A 407 2.31 -32.24 -10.87
C GLY A 407 3.02 -33.17 -9.89
N SER A 408 3.72 -34.18 -10.42
CA SER A 408 4.50 -35.13 -9.60
C SER A 408 5.60 -34.47 -8.76
N PHE A 409 6.07 -33.29 -9.16
CA PHE A 409 7.05 -32.51 -8.39
C PHE A 409 6.36 -31.68 -7.31
N LEU A 410 5.25 -31.01 -7.64
CA LEU A 410 4.45 -30.24 -6.67
C LEU A 410 3.99 -31.10 -5.48
N GLU A 411 3.62 -32.36 -5.73
CA GLU A 411 3.17 -33.28 -4.68
C GLU A 411 4.21 -33.57 -3.60
N LYS A 412 5.50 -33.41 -3.91
CA LYS A 412 6.62 -33.59 -2.97
C LYS A 412 6.75 -32.41 -2.00
N TYR A 413 6.01 -31.33 -2.21
CA TYR A 413 6.10 -30.12 -1.41
C TYR A 413 4.77 -29.82 -0.72
N GLU A 414 4.86 -29.16 0.43
CA GLU A 414 3.80 -28.38 1.04
C GLU A 414 3.96 -26.94 0.57
N ILE A 415 2.91 -26.39 -0.03
CA ILE A 415 2.91 -25.06 -0.63
C ILE A 415 1.76 -24.28 -0.05
N MET A 416 2.07 -23.11 0.52
CA MET A 416 1.09 -22.14 0.99
C MET A 416 1.35 -20.79 0.34
N PHE A 417 0.27 -20.09 0.05
CA PHE A 417 0.25 -18.73 -0.44
C PHE A 417 -0.56 -17.85 0.50
N LEU A 418 -0.08 -16.65 0.75
CA LEU A 418 -0.81 -15.59 1.44
C LEU A 418 -0.78 -14.35 0.57
N SER A 419 -1.88 -13.62 0.56
CA SER A 419 -1.96 -12.26 0.03
C SER A 419 -2.86 -11.44 0.96
N GLY A 420 -2.40 -10.25 1.33
CA GLY A 420 -3.15 -9.39 2.26
C GLY A 420 -2.78 -7.91 2.18
N GLY A 421 -3.79 -7.05 2.29
CA GLY A 421 -3.67 -5.61 2.40
C GLY A 421 -3.18 -5.21 3.79
N THR A 422 -2.18 -4.33 3.83
CA THR A 422 -1.58 -3.88 5.09
C THR A 422 -2.47 -2.96 5.91
N ASP A 423 -3.55 -2.45 5.33
CA ASP A 423 -4.63 -1.72 6.01
C ASP A 423 -5.61 -2.61 6.77
N GLY A 424 -5.53 -3.92 6.54
CA GLY A 424 -6.39 -4.90 7.15
C GLY A 424 -7.73 -5.08 6.45
N GLN A 425 -7.87 -4.56 5.22
CA GLN A 425 -9.08 -4.66 4.41
C GLN A 425 -8.74 -4.98 2.95
N ASP A 426 -9.54 -5.86 2.34
CA ASP A 426 -9.43 -6.21 0.93
C ASP A 426 -10.82 -6.15 0.28
N GLY A 427 -10.98 -5.20 -0.64
CA GLY A 427 -12.28 -4.86 -1.22
C GLY A 427 -13.29 -4.37 -0.16
N PRO A 428 -14.60 -4.46 -0.43
CA PRO A 428 -15.64 -4.09 0.52
C PRO A 428 -15.89 -5.19 1.57
N THR A 429 -14.84 -5.71 2.19
CA THR A 429 -14.89 -6.85 3.13
C THR A 429 -14.24 -6.55 4.47
N GLU A 430 -14.41 -7.43 5.46
CA GLU A 430 -13.74 -7.33 6.77
C GLU A 430 -12.40 -8.07 6.81
N ALA A 431 -12.07 -8.82 5.75
CA ALA A 431 -10.82 -9.54 5.62
C ALA A 431 -9.76 -8.64 5.02
N ALA A 432 -8.52 -8.79 5.45
CA ALA A 432 -7.35 -8.18 4.83
C ALA A 432 -6.93 -8.93 3.56
N GLY A 433 -7.40 -10.16 3.37
CA GLY A 433 -6.96 -11.03 2.29
C GLY A 433 -7.30 -12.48 2.59
N ALA A 434 -6.50 -13.41 2.05
CA ALA A 434 -6.68 -14.83 2.29
C ALA A 434 -5.38 -15.62 2.18
N PHE A 435 -5.43 -16.84 2.70
CA PHE A 435 -4.43 -17.88 2.52
C PHE A 435 -4.98 -18.94 1.57
N SER A 436 -4.09 -19.61 0.85
CA SER A 436 -4.44 -20.78 0.08
C SER A 436 -3.32 -21.82 0.10
N SER A 437 -3.70 -23.08 0.00
CA SER A 437 -2.77 -24.18 -0.20
C SER A 437 -2.95 -24.79 -1.60
N GLN A 438 -1.98 -25.56 -2.05
CA GLN A 438 -2.12 -26.34 -3.29
C GLN A 438 -3.23 -27.40 -3.24
N GLU A 439 -3.80 -27.72 -2.07
CA GLU A 439 -4.91 -28.66 -1.91
C GLU A 439 -6.29 -28.00 -1.88
N LEU A 440 -6.33 -26.67 -1.70
CA LEU A 440 -7.56 -25.93 -1.43
C LEU A 440 -8.66 -26.19 -2.46
N VAL A 441 -8.34 -26.19 -3.75
CA VAL A 441 -9.35 -26.42 -4.81
C VAL A 441 -9.90 -27.84 -4.75
N ARG A 442 -9.04 -28.85 -4.55
CA ARG A 442 -9.46 -30.24 -4.44
C ARG A 442 -10.36 -30.46 -3.22
N GLU A 443 -10.03 -29.83 -2.09
CA GLU A 443 -10.84 -29.89 -0.87
C GLU A 443 -12.17 -29.16 -1.05
N ALA A 444 -12.16 -28.00 -1.72
CA ALA A 444 -13.38 -27.24 -2.02
C ALA A 444 -14.34 -28.02 -2.91
N GLU A 445 -13.84 -28.67 -3.97
CA GLU A 445 -14.64 -29.53 -4.85
C GLU A 445 -15.25 -30.72 -4.10
N GLN A 446 -14.51 -31.31 -3.15
CA GLN A 446 -15.01 -32.39 -2.29
C GLN A 446 -16.14 -31.92 -1.35
N GLU A 447 -16.17 -30.65 -0.98
CA GLU A 447 -17.25 -30.01 -0.22
C GLU A 447 -18.36 -29.42 -1.13
N GLY A 448 -18.28 -29.62 -2.44
CA GLY A 448 -19.30 -29.20 -3.40
C GLY A 448 -19.15 -27.75 -3.92
N PHE A 449 -18.03 -27.09 -3.65
CA PHE A 449 -17.75 -25.74 -4.16
C PHE A 449 -17.14 -25.78 -5.56
N ASN A 450 -17.57 -24.87 -6.43
CA ASN A 450 -16.95 -24.66 -7.74
C ASN A 450 -16.16 -23.34 -7.74
N VAL A 451 -14.84 -23.43 -7.59
CA VAL A 451 -13.93 -22.27 -7.48
C VAL A 451 -14.03 -21.34 -8.68
N GLU A 452 -14.13 -21.87 -9.89
CA GLU A 452 -14.21 -21.07 -11.12
C GLU A 452 -15.48 -20.23 -11.17
N THR A 453 -16.59 -20.73 -10.62
CA THR A 453 -17.86 -20.02 -10.53
C THR A 453 -17.73 -18.78 -9.63
N PHE A 454 -17.14 -18.93 -8.44
CA PHE A 454 -16.88 -17.81 -7.55
C PHE A 454 -15.93 -16.77 -8.18
N LEU A 455 -14.85 -17.22 -8.82
CA LEU A 455 -13.92 -16.32 -9.51
C LEU A 455 -14.57 -15.57 -10.67
N SER A 456 -15.40 -16.23 -11.48
CA SER A 456 -16.09 -15.58 -12.60
C SER A 456 -17.11 -14.52 -12.15
N ASN A 457 -17.63 -14.66 -10.93
CA ASN A 457 -18.55 -13.70 -10.31
C ASN A 457 -17.86 -12.67 -9.40
N ASN A 458 -16.52 -12.66 -9.30
CA ASN A 458 -15.76 -11.85 -8.33
C ASN A 458 -16.22 -12.03 -6.87
N ASP A 459 -16.51 -13.27 -6.48
CA ASP A 459 -17.14 -13.61 -5.20
C ASP A 459 -16.21 -14.41 -4.25
N SER A 460 -14.93 -14.02 -4.22
CA SER A 460 -13.90 -14.71 -3.43
C SER A 460 -14.16 -14.65 -1.92
N TYR A 461 -14.80 -13.59 -1.41
CA TYR A 461 -15.12 -13.47 0.02
C TYR A 461 -16.16 -14.49 0.44
N THR A 462 -17.22 -14.67 -0.36
CA THR A 462 -18.27 -15.66 -0.08
C THR A 462 -17.68 -17.07 -0.12
N PHE A 463 -16.86 -17.38 -1.13
CA PHE A 463 -16.11 -18.63 -1.20
C PHE A 463 -15.36 -18.91 0.10
N PHE A 464 -14.49 -17.99 0.54
CA PHE A 464 -13.66 -18.23 1.73
C PHE A 464 -14.46 -18.21 3.04
N THR A 465 -15.56 -17.46 3.11
CA THR A 465 -16.45 -17.42 4.27
C THR A 465 -17.15 -18.77 4.46
N GLU A 466 -17.69 -19.33 3.38
CA GLU A 466 -18.44 -20.59 3.41
C GLU A 466 -17.51 -21.80 3.48
N PHE A 467 -16.48 -21.84 2.63
CA PHE A 467 -15.52 -22.92 2.58
C PHE A 467 -14.78 -23.04 3.91
N GLN A 468 -14.89 -24.21 4.53
CA GLN A 468 -14.20 -24.51 5.78
C GLN A 468 -14.46 -23.49 6.92
N LYS A 469 -15.57 -22.74 6.84
CA LYS A 469 -16.03 -21.75 7.83
C LYS A 469 -15.05 -20.58 8.04
N GLY A 470 -14.53 -19.98 6.97
CA GLY A 470 -13.69 -18.77 7.09
C GLY A 470 -12.24 -19.03 7.49
N ARG A 471 -11.81 -20.29 7.64
CA ARG A 471 -10.46 -20.64 8.12
C ARG A 471 -9.31 -20.11 7.26
N HIS A 472 -9.59 -19.80 6.00
CA HIS A 472 -8.63 -19.30 5.03
C HIS A 472 -8.68 -17.78 4.85
N LEU A 473 -9.59 -17.08 5.54
CA LEU A 473 -9.60 -15.62 5.56
C LEU A 473 -8.49 -15.06 6.44
N LEU A 474 -7.79 -14.05 5.96
CA LEU A 474 -6.86 -13.27 6.76
C LEU A 474 -7.63 -12.16 7.48
N MET A 475 -7.88 -12.35 8.77
CA MET A 475 -8.63 -11.41 9.62
C MET A 475 -7.67 -10.70 10.59
N THR A 476 -7.11 -9.57 10.17
CA THR A 476 -6.24 -8.72 11.02
C THR A 476 -7.03 -7.66 11.78
N GLY A 477 -8.26 -7.38 11.34
CA GLY A 477 -8.90 -6.10 11.65
C GLY A 477 -8.11 -4.94 11.04
N LEU A 478 -8.58 -3.72 11.29
CA LEU A 478 -8.00 -2.53 10.71
C LEU A 478 -6.70 -2.18 11.44
N THR A 479 -5.60 -2.10 10.70
CA THR A 479 -4.24 -2.00 11.28
C THR A 479 -3.86 -0.56 11.65
N GLY A 480 -4.53 0.43 11.05
CA GLY A 480 -4.20 1.85 11.22
C GLY A 480 -3.02 2.32 10.36
N THR A 481 -2.53 1.50 9.43
CA THR A 481 -1.51 1.86 8.44
C THR A 481 -1.95 1.45 7.05
N ASN A 482 -1.31 1.94 5.99
CA ASN A 482 -1.47 1.40 4.64
C ASN A 482 -0.18 1.61 3.87
N VAL A 483 0.47 0.51 3.52
CA VAL A 483 1.65 0.44 2.66
C VAL A 483 1.44 -0.61 1.56
N MET A 484 0.22 -0.69 1.02
CA MET A 484 -0.21 -1.60 -0.06
C MET A 484 -0.32 -3.07 0.39
N ASP A 485 -0.24 -4.02 -0.55
CA ASP A 485 -0.37 -5.45 -0.32
C ASP A 485 0.96 -6.14 -0.04
N VAL A 486 0.93 -7.22 0.74
CA VAL A 486 2.04 -8.15 0.95
C VAL A 486 1.60 -9.56 0.55
N HIS A 487 2.45 -10.23 -0.21
CA HIS A 487 2.30 -11.61 -0.67
C HIS A 487 3.43 -12.47 -0.12
N ALA A 488 3.11 -13.69 0.27
CA ALA A 488 4.09 -14.67 0.72
C ALA A 488 3.81 -16.04 0.13
N ILE A 489 4.86 -16.71 -0.36
CA ILE A 489 4.84 -18.08 -0.85
C ILE A 489 5.77 -18.90 0.03
N LEU A 490 5.22 -19.88 0.74
CA LEU A 490 5.98 -20.81 1.57
C LEU A 490 6.05 -22.18 0.86
N ILE A 491 7.25 -22.71 0.69
CA ILE A 491 7.51 -24.00 0.02
C ILE A 491 8.39 -24.86 0.92
N ARG A 492 7.88 -26.02 1.35
CA ARG A 492 8.60 -26.99 2.19
C ARG A 492 8.56 -28.37 1.57
N ALA A 493 9.67 -29.10 1.55
CA ALA A 493 9.66 -30.50 1.12
C ALA A 493 8.93 -31.39 2.14
N LYS A 494 8.10 -32.33 1.68
CA LYS A 494 7.44 -33.30 2.55
C LYS A 494 8.45 -34.34 3.04
N GLY A 495 8.48 -34.58 4.36
CA GLY A 495 9.31 -35.60 4.98
C GLY A 495 10.75 -35.18 5.29
N GLY A 496 11.03 -33.88 5.31
CA GLY A 496 12.29 -33.28 5.81
C GLY A 496 12.19 -32.84 7.27
#